data_AF-A0AAJ6QB62-F1
#
_entry.id   AF-A0AAJ6QB62-F1
#
_cell.length_a   1.000
_cell.length_b   1.000
_cell.length_c   1.000
_cell.angle_alpha   90.00
_cell.angle_beta   90.00
_cell.angle_gamma   90.00
#
_symmetry.space_group_name_H-M   'P 1'
#
loop_
_entity.id
_entity.type
_entity.pdbx_description
1 polymer ?
#
loop_
_entity_poly.entity_id
_entity_poly.type
_entity_poly.pdbx_seq_one_letter_code
_entity_poly.pdbx_strand_id
1 'polypeptide(L)'
;METWVSQDISAARYRRVASVDLEGAIFFRSLIGAVLVPKKPKGQAEVCRICFKQGRTHTIAISSSVDPQFTASVIAPNTNMANCIYQYSVLGALMDGICQDGTTAQNILKHGDHGIGTMRGLNGELVIIDGVAYHFPADGPLRPVEDADIIPYAMATKFQPTLTSHVPCTSMSSLFDTLSPVFPGEQNVFLSIRLVASFSRVVFRVIPAQSNPRETLLDLAKRQEIRECRHIQGTLFGFWSPKYTSGLSVPGFHLHLLSTDRTLGGHVMDFDAEDGQLGAAVVRNYQVELPDSEEFREAPLNCVKEQELHTAEGVPTSH
;
A
#
# COMPACT_ATOMS: atom_id res chain seq x y z
N MET A 1 30.39 37.06 -31.27
CA MET A 1 30.67 38.33 -30.57
C MET A 1 29.41 39.14 -30.62
N GLU A 2 29.04 39.79 -29.50
CA GLU A 2 28.13 40.96 -29.36
C GLU A 2 27.40 40.81 -27.99
N THR A 3 28.00 41.30 -26.90
CA THR A 3 27.86 42.65 -26.29
C THR A 3 26.45 43.00 -25.84
N TRP A 4 26.28 43.07 -24.52
CA TRP A 4 25.10 43.62 -23.84
C TRP A 4 25.33 45.11 -23.55
N VAL A 5 24.29 45.93 -23.72
CA VAL A 5 24.22 47.32 -23.24
C VAL A 5 23.06 47.41 -22.26
N SER A 6 23.32 47.94 -21.06
CA SER A 6 22.33 48.27 -20.05
C SER A 6 21.65 49.60 -20.35
N GLN A 7 20.37 49.76 -19.99
CA GLN A 7 19.84 51.07 -19.63
C GLN A 7 18.77 50.99 -18.54
N ASP A 8 18.99 51.78 -17.50
CA ASP A 8 18.08 52.18 -16.44
C ASP A 8 16.82 52.87 -16.98
N ILE A 9 15.66 52.57 -16.40
CA ILE A 9 14.57 53.55 -16.30
C ILE A 9 13.98 53.53 -14.88
N SER A 10 14.38 54.57 -14.15
CA SER A 10 13.69 55.17 -13.02
C SER A 10 12.23 55.53 -13.31
N ALA A 11 11.44 55.61 -12.23
CA ALA A 11 10.14 56.27 -12.13
C ALA A 11 8.90 55.46 -12.57
N ALA A 12 8.29 54.77 -11.60
CA ALA A 12 6.83 54.73 -11.50
C ALA A 12 6.38 54.40 -10.06
N ARG A 13 5.54 55.27 -9.50
CA ARG A 13 4.66 54.99 -8.35
C ARG A 13 3.67 53.86 -8.76
N TYR A 14 3.11 53.01 -7.89
CA TYR A 14 1.84 53.27 -7.18
C TYR A 14 1.35 52.07 -6.32
N ARG A 15 0.39 52.44 -5.45
CA ARG A 15 -0.58 51.81 -4.52
C ARG A 15 -1.00 50.32 -4.58
N ARG A 16 -1.43 49.84 -3.39
CA ARG A 16 -2.21 48.63 -3.03
C ARG A 16 -3.43 48.36 -3.92
N VAL A 17 -3.69 47.06 -4.19
CA VAL A 17 -5.02 46.39 -4.20
C VAL A 17 -4.76 44.91 -3.84
N ALA A 18 -5.12 44.45 -2.64
CA ALA A 18 -6.31 43.67 -2.25
C ALA A 18 -6.33 42.20 -2.73
N SER A 19 -6.76 41.34 -1.81
CA SER A 19 -6.90 39.88 -1.85
C SER A 19 -7.60 39.34 -3.10
N VAL A 20 -7.12 38.20 -3.61
CA VAL A 20 -7.87 37.36 -4.55
C VAL A 20 -8.13 36.03 -3.87
N ASP A 21 -9.40 35.80 -3.51
CA ASP A 21 -9.96 34.46 -3.31
C ASP A 21 -10.05 33.77 -4.67
N LEU A 22 -9.62 32.51 -4.74
CA LEU A 22 -9.82 31.65 -5.91
C LEU A 22 -10.67 30.44 -5.49
N GLU A 23 -11.99 30.63 -5.53
CA GLU A 23 -12.93 29.55 -5.80
C GLU A 23 -12.85 29.20 -7.28
N GLY A 24 -12.60 27.92 -7.61
CA GLY A 24 -12.66 27.42 -8.98
C GLY A 24 -11.52 26.43 -9.29
N ALA A 25 -11.88 25.15 -9.33
CA ALA A 25 -11.00 24.03 -9.61
C ALA A 25 -10.17 24.20 -10.91
N ILE A 26 -8.88 23.87 -10.85
CA ILE A 26 -8.10 23.20 -11.91
C ILE A 26 -6.88 22.51 -11.27
N PHE A 27 -6.74 21.22 -11.57
CA PHE A 27 -5.67 20.30 -11.23
C PHE A 27 -4.25 20.85 -11.46
N PHE A 28 -3.36 20.71 -10.47
CA PHE A 28 -1.93 20.45 -10.74
C PHE A 28 -1.37 19.41 -9.76
N ARG A 29 -0.84 18.33 -10.35
CA ARG A 29 -0.13 17.22 -9.70
C ARG A 29 1.19 17.71 -9.08
N SER A 30 1.56 17.07 -7.98
CA SER A 30 2.89 17.05 -7.36
C SER A 30 4.02 17.16 -8.39
N LEU A 31 4.81 18.23 -8.33
CA LEU A 31 6.06 18.40 -9.03
C LEU A 31 7.15 18.65 -7.99
N ILE A 32 8.01 17.66 -7.80
CA ILE A 32 9.24 17.79 -7.00
C ILE A 32 10.22 18.60 -7.85
N GLY A 33 10.46 19.85 -7.47
CA GLY A 33 11.51 20.69 -8.03
C GLY A 33 12.58 20.94 -6.97
N ALA A 34 13.79 20.41 -7.17
CA ALA A 34 14.94 20.79 -6.35
C ALA A 34 15.39 22.21 -6.74
N VAL A 35 15.37 23.15 -5.80
CA VAL A 35 15.93 24.50 -5.98
C VAL A 35 17.37 24.49 -5.49
N LEU A 36 18.33 24.61 -6.42
CA LEU A 36 19.74 24.83 -6.08
C LEU A 36 20.00 26.34 -6.00
N VAL A 37 20.36 26.85 -4.82
CA VAL A 37 20.72 28.27 -4.59
C VAL A 37 22.22 28.38 -4.27
N PRO A 38 23.03 29.11 -5.06
CA PRO A 38 24.41 29.41 -4.69
C PRO A 38 24.48 30.58 -3.69
N LYS A 39 25.24 30.43 -2.60
CA LYS A 39 25.41 31.46 -1.56
C LYS A 39 26.21 32.68 -2.05
N LYS A 40 25.61 33.89 -2.05
CA LYS A 40 26.31 35.20 -2.15
C LYS A 40 25.60 36.35 -1.40
N PRO A 41 26.28 37.50 -1.17
CA PRO A 41 25.98 38.41 -0.05
C PRO A 41 24.69 39.22 -0.21
N LYS A 42 24.11 39.59 0.94
CA LYS A 42 22.82 40.29 1.10
C LYS A 42 22.68 41.53 0.22
N GLY A 43 21.57 41.62 -0.53
CA GLY A 43 21.10 42.89 -1.11
C GLY A 43 20.73 42.90 -2.61
N GLN A 44 20.65 41.76 -3.30
CA GLN A 44 20.13 41.69 -4.68
C GLN A 44 18.83 40.87 -4.72
N ALA A 45 17.86 41.33 -5.51
CA ALA A 45 16.63 40.58 -5.78
C ALA A 45 16.92 39.39 -6.70
N GLU A 46 16.40 38.20 -6.35
CA GLU A 46 16.47 37.02 -7.20
C GLU A 46 15.33 37.00 -8.22
N VAL A 47 15.66 36.70 -9.48
CA VAL A 47 14.69 36.24 -10.48
C VAL A 47 14.88 34.73 -10.61
N CYS A 48 14.03 33.95 -9.96
CA CYS A 48 14.03 32.50 -10.15
C CYS A 48 13.29 32.18 -11.47
N ARG A 49 14.02 31.71 -12.48
CA ARG A 49 13.40 31.14 -13.70
C ARG A 49 13.18 29.66 -13.49
N ILE A 50 11.93 29.25 -13.34
CA ILE A 50 11.56 27.83 -13.37
C ILE A 50 11.39 27.45 -14.84
N CYS A 51 12.24 26.55 -15.33
CA CYS A 51 12.19 26.07 -16.71
C CYS A 51 11.28 24.84 -16.78
N PHE A 52 10.10 24.98 -17.38
CA PHE A 52 9.21 23.84 -17.64
C PHE A 52 9.57 23.21 -18.99
N LYS A 53 9.74 21.89 -19.02
CA LYS A 53 9.94 21.14 -20.27
C LYS A 53 8.60 20.97 -21.01
N GLN A 54 8.07 22.08 -21.55
CA GLN A 54 7.09 22.17 -22.65
C GLN A 54 6.75 23.65 -22.90
N GLY A 55 7.69 24.40 -23.48
CA GLY A 55 7.41 25.58 -24.34
C GLY A 55 6.69 26.81 -23.76
N ARG A 56 6.37 26.90 -22.46
CA ARG A 56 5.79 28.11 -21.85
C ARG A 56 6.55 28.53 -20.61
N THR A 57 7.16 29.71 -20.67
CA THR A 57 7.84 30.35 -19.54
C THR A 57 6.86 31.24 -18.80
N HIS A 58 6.58 30.95 -17.53
CA HIS A 58 5.87 31.87 -16.65
C HIS A 58 6.87 32.47 -15.65
N THR A 59 6.94 33.80 -15.61
CA THR A 59 7.78 34.54 -14.66
C THR A 59 6.97 34.77 -13.38
N ILE A 60 7.36 34.13 -12.28
CA ILE A 60 6.81 34.41 -10.95
C ILE A 60 7.82 35.29 -10.21
N ALA A 61 7.42 36.50 -9.83
CA ALA A 61 8.22 37.38 -9.00
C ALA A 61 7.92 37.10 -7.53
N ILE A 62 8.93 36.70 -6.75
CA ILE A 62 8.83 36.51 -5.30
C ILE A 62 9.62 37.64 -4.65
N SER A 63 8.97 38.54 -3.90
CA SER A 63 9.68 39.58 -3.14
C SER A 63 10.04 39.06 -1.75
N SER A 64 11.32 39.13 -1.38
CA SER A 64 11.81 38.74 -0.07
C SER A 64 11.66 39.88 0.95
N SER A 65 10.60 39.84 1.76
CA SER A 65 10.64 40.38 3.12
C SER A 65 10.26 39.26 4.07
N VAL A 66 11.28 38.63 4.67
CA VAL A 66 11.12 37.50 5.58
C VAL A 66 10.73 38.05 6.94
N ASP A 67 9.46 37.86 7.32
CA ASP A 67 9.02 37.89 8.71
C ASP A 67 9.55 36.60 9.39
N PRO A 68 10.23 36.63 10.55
CA PRO A 68 10.91 35.44 11.11
C PRO A 68 9.99 34.29 11.59
N GLN A 69 8.71 34.25 11.23
CA GLN A 69 7.75 33.27 11.76
C GLN A 69 7.19 32.27 10.75
N PHE A 70 7.64 32.27 9.48
CA PHE A 70 7.22 31.26 8.52
C PHE A 70 8.27 30.16 8.38
N THR A 71 8.16 29.12 9.22
CA THR A 71 8.75 27.81 8.93
C THR A 71 8.09 27.25 7.68
N ALA A 72 8.86 27.02 6.62
CA ALA A 72 8.44 26.18 5.51
C ALA A 72 8.22 24.77 6.07
N SER A 73 6.98 24.45 6.45
CA SER A 73 6.59 23.07 6.68
C SER A 73 6.64 22.38 5.33
N VAL A 74 7.70 21.59 5.10
CA VAL A 74 7.59 20.44 4.21
C VAL A 74 6.37 19.69 4.75
N ILE A 75 5.27 19.66 4.00
CA ILE A 75 4.15 18.78 4.33
C ILE A 75 4.72 17.39 4.10
N ALA A 76 5.35 16.82 5.14
CA ALA A 76 5.63 15.41 5.19
C ALA A 76 4.28 14.72 4.93
N PRO A 77 4.22 13.71 4.04
CA PRO A 77 3.00 12.96 3.86
C PRO A 77 2.52 12.53 5.25
N ASN A 78 1.27 12.82 5.56
CA ASN A 78 0.72 12.54 6.88
C ASN A 78 0.66 11.02 7.03
N THR A 79 1.73 10.42 7.54
CA THR A 79 1.89 8.97 7.74
C THR A 79 0.96 8.42 8.83
N ASN A 80 0.06 9.26 9.36
CA ASN A 80 -0.86 8.94 10.44
C ASN A 80 -2.33 8.91 10.02
N MET A 81 -2.63 8.82 8.73
CA MET A 81 -4.01 8.64 8.27
C MET A 81 -4.46 7.19 8.49
N ALA A 82 -5.56 7.02 9.24
CA ALA A 82 -6.25 5.74 9.36
C ALA A 82 -6.86 5.31 8.01
N ASN A 83 -7.02 4.00 7.82
CA ASN A 83 -7.67 3.41 6.64
C ASN A 83 -7.05 3.85 5.30
N CYS A 84 -5.73 4.04 5.29
CA CYS A 84 -4.91 4.18 4.09
C CYS A 84 -4.15 2.86 3.90
N ILE A 85 -4.16 2.30 2.69
CA ILE A 85 -3.28 1.15 2.40
C ILE A 85 -1.90 1.70 2.04
N TYR A 86 -0.90 1.22 2.76
CA TYR A 86 0.47 1.22 2.31
C TYR A 86 0.80 -0.17 1.78
N GLN A 87 1.34 -0.24 0.57
CA GLN A 87 1.84 -1.48 0.00
C GLN A 87 3.30 -1.31 -0.38
N TYR A 88 4.13 -2.27 0.03
CA TYR A 88 5.49 -2.41 -0.47
C TYR A 88 5.50 -3.41 -1.62
N SER A 89 6.12 -3.04 -2.74
CA SER A 89 6.12 -3.78 -4.00
C SER A 89 4.74 -3.91 -4.66
N VAL A 90 4.67 -4.66 -5.75
CA VAL A 90 3.45 -4.94 -6.51
C VAL A 90 3.33 -6.44 -6.71
N LEU A 91 2.11 -6.95 -6.71
CA LEU A 91 1.87 -8.38 -6.84
C LEU A 91 2.49 -8.98 -8.11
N GLY A 92 2.53 -8.23 -9.22
CA GLY A 92 3.19 -8.67 -10.45
C GLY A 92 4.67 -9.02 -10.27
N ALA A 93 5.41 -8.28 -9.45
CA ALA A 93 6.79 -8.61 -9.14
C ALA A 93 6.89 -9.91 -8.33
N LEU A 94 5.97 -10.08 -7.36
CA LEU A 94 5.92 -11.28 -6.55
C LEU A 94 5.57 -12.53 -7.39
N MET A 95 4.66 -12.39 -8.35
CA MET A 95 4.30 -13.45 -9.30
C MET A 95 5.50 -13.93 -10.12
N ASP A 96 6.36 -12.99 -10.55
CA ASP A 96 7.61 -13.27 -11.28
C ASP A 96 8.76 -13.74 -10.36
N GLY A 97 8.49 -13.97 -9.07
CA GLY A 97 9.46 -14.47 -8.11
C GLY A 97 10.46 -13.43 -7.59
N ILE A 98 10.20 -12.14 -7.81
CA ILE A 98 11.05 -11.03 -7.33
C ILE A 98 10.75 -10.79 -5.85
N CYS A 99 11.55 -11.40 -4.98
CA CYS A 99 11.27 -11.41 -3.55
C CYS A 99 12.49 -11.62 -2.66
N GLN A 100 13.71 -11.50 -3.19
CA GLN A 100 14.94 -11.67 -2.40
C GLN A 100 15.28 -10.40 -1.60
N ASP A 101 15.03 -9.25 -2.19
CA ASP A 101 15.16 -7.95 -1.55
C ASP A 101 13.81 -7.41 -1.05
N GLY A 102 13.85 -6.47 -0.12
CA GLY A 102 12.64 -5.85 0.41
C GLY A 102 12.93 -4.78 1.45
N THR A 103 11.87 -4.25 2.04
CA THR A 103 11.97 -3.36 3.20
C THR A 103 11.94 -4.15 4.50
N THR A 104 12.22 -3.51 5.64
CA THR A 104 12.19 -4.19 6.94
C THR A 104 10.79 -4.26 7.53
N ALA A 105 10.51 -5.26 8.35
CA ALA A 105 9.25 -5.35 9.10
C ALA A 105 8.99 -4.10 9.96
N GLN A 106 10.04 -3.56 10.59
CA GLN A 106 9.96 -2.29 11.33
C GLN A 106 9.47 -1.14 10.44
N ASN A 107 9.88 -1.11 9.16
CA ASN A 107 9.40 -0.08 8.25
C ASN A 107 7.93 -0.28 7.90
N ILE A 108 7.51 -1.51 7.58
CA ILE A 108 6.09 -1.84 7.32
C ILE A 108 5.19 -1.40 8.49
N LEU A 109 5.59 -1.72 9.73
CA LEU A 109 4.81 -1.42 10.94
C LEU A 109 4.67 0.08 11.25
N LYS A 110 5.47 0.97 10.62
CA LYS A 110 5.24 2.43 10.70
C LYS A 110 3.98 2.86 9.95
N HIS A 111 3.57 2.06 8.96
CA HIS A 111 2.47 2.37 8.05
C HIS A 111 1.14 1.72 8.44
N GLY A 112 1.16 0.70 9.30
CA GLY A 112 -0.07 0.01 9.71
C GLY A 112 0.10 -0.89 10.91
N ASP A 113 -1.00 -1.12 11.61
CA ASP A 113 -1.13 -2.06 12.72
C ASP A 113 -1.82 -3.37 12.30
N HIS A 114 -2.36 -3.41 11.07
CA HIS A 114 -2.92 -4.61 10.47
C HIS A 114 -2.49 -4.75 9.02
N GLY A 115 -2.37 -5.97 8.52
CA GLY A 115 -1.84 -6.22 7.19
C GLY A 115 -1.61 -7.68 6.87
N ILE A 116 -1.21 -7.93 5.63
CA ILE A 116 -0.88 -9.25 5.08
C ILE A 116 0.33 -9.13 4.16
N GLY A 117 0.98 -10.25 3.85
CA GLY A 117 2.10 -10.30 2.90
C GLY A 117 2.85 -11.61 2.99
N THR A 118 4.15 -11.55 2.71
CA THR A 118 5.07 -12.71 2.79
C THR A 118 6.45 -12.27 3.27
N MET A 119 7.36 -13.23 3.44
CA MET A 119 8.74 -12.98 3.82
C MET A 119 9.67 -13.12 2.62
N ARG A 120 10.94 -12.70 2.79
CA ARG A 120 12.01 -12.91 1.81
C ARG A 120 11.97 -14.32 1.21
N GLY A 121 12.11 -14.40 -0.11
CA GLY A 121 12.14 -15.65 -0.85
C GLY A 121 10.78 -16.35 -0.90
N LEU A 122 9.67 -15.62 -0.69
CA LEU A 122 8.32 -16.17 -0.60
C LEU A 122 8.20 -17.25 0.48
N ASN A 123 9.05 -17.18 1.52
CA ASN A 123 9.03 -18.16 2.59
C ASN A 123 7.83 -17.91 3.50
N GLY A 124 6.73 -18.60 3.22
CA GLY A 124 5.56 -18.59 4.06
C GLY A 124 4.73 -17.31 3.98
N GLU A 125 3.85 -17.17 4.96
CA GLU A 125 2.83 -16.13 4.99
C GLU A 125 3.08 -15.14 6.13
N LEU A 126 2.72 -13.88 5.93
CA LEU A 126 2.79 -12.81 6.93
C LEU A 126 1.38 -12.33 7.27
N VAL A 127 1.05 -12.20 8.54
CA VAL A 127 -0.13 -11.45 8.99
C VAL A 127 0.27 -10.46 10.08
N ILE A 128 -0.32 -9.27 10.04
CA ILE A 128 -0.15 -8.24 11.06
C ILE A 128 -1.52 -8.03 11.71
N ILE A 129 -1.58 -8.19 13.03
CA ILE A 129 -2.80 -7.99 13.83
C ILE A 129 -2.42 -7.19 15.08
N ASP A 130 -3.16 -6.12 15.34
CA ASP A 130 -3.01 -5.28 16.54
C ASP A 130 -1.54 -4.85 16.78
N GLY A 131 -0.83 -4.51 15.69
CA GLY A 131 0.55 -4.02 15.70
C GLY A 131 1.63 -5.09 15.79
N VAL A 132 1.26 -6.37 15.83
CA VAL A 132 2.20 -7.50 15.90
C VAL A 132 2.17 -8.28 14.60
N ALA A 133 3.35 -8.47 14.00
CA ALA A 133 3.54 -9.26 12.79
C ALA A 133 3.90 -10.71 13.14
N TYR A 134 3.26 -11.67 12.46
CA TYR A 134 3.47 -13.10 12.62
C TYR A 134 3.82 -13.73 11.28
N HIS A 135 4.82 -14.60 11.29
CA HIS A 135 5.28 -15.34 10.12
C HIS A 135 4.95 -16.82 10.28
N PHE A 136 4.33 -17.38 9.26
CA PHE A 136 4.01 -18.80 9.11
C PHE A 136 4.92 -19.39 8.03
N PRO A 137 6.11 -19.91 8.37
CA PRO A 137 6.96 -20.58 7.40
C PRO A 137 6.32 -21.92 6.98
N ALA A 138 6.60 -22.38 5.76
CA ALA A 138 6.27 -23.76 5.38
C ALA A 138 7.09 -24.76 6.19
N ASP A 139 8.35 -24.41 6.47
CA ASP A 139 9.31 -25.21 7.23
C ASP A 139 9.57 -24.56 8.60
N GLY A 140 8.86 -25.05 9.63
CA GLY A 140 9.10 -24.68 11.02
C GLY A 140 7.86 -24.16 11.75
N PRO A 141 8.02 -23.80 13.03
CA PRO A 141 6.91 -23.25 13.81
C PRO A 141 6.61 -21.80 13.41
N LEU A 142 5.38 -21.37 13.64
CA LEU A 142 5.00 -19.96 13.67
C LEU A 142 5.95 -19.18 14.57
N ARG A 143 6.35 -18.00 14.14
CA ARG A 143 7.12 -17.07 14.97
C ARG A 143 6.63 -15.63 14.83
N PRO A 144 6.81 -14.79 15.86
CA PRO A 144 6.79 -13.35 15.68
C PRO A 144 7.84 -12.92 14.65
N VAL A 145 7.52 -11.88 13.90
CA VAL A 145 8.44 -11.23 12.97
C VAL A 145 9.31 -10.23 13.74
N GLU A 146 10.61 -10.24 13.47
CA GLU A 146 11.57 -9.34 14.07
C GLU A 146 11.71 -8.07 13.24
N ASP A 147 12.08 -6.95 13.88
CA ASP A 147 12.21 -5.64 13.24
C ASP A 147 13.07 -5.65 11.96
N ALA A 148 14.11 -6.48 11.93
CA ALA A 148 15.07 -6.59 10.84
C ALA A 148 14.70 -7.63 9.76
N ASP A 149 13.64 -8.41 9.96
CA ASP A 149 13.14 -9.33 8.94
C ASP A 149 12.77 -8.57 7.67
N ILE A 150 13.05 -9.19 6.52
CA ILE A 150 12.90 -8.58 5.20
C ILE A 150 11.59 -9.01 4.56
N ILE A 151 10.83 -8.00 4.13
CA ILE A 151 9.49 -8.11 3.60
C ILE A 151 9.51 -7.65 2.13
N PRO A 152 9.44 -8.59 1.17
CA PRO A 152 9.45 -8.26 -0.25
C PRO A 152 8.10 -7.76 -0.76
N TYR A 153 7.02 -8.13 -0.07
CA TYR A 153 5.67 -7.69 -0.37
C TYR A 153 4.83 -7.69 0.90
N ALA A 154 4.14 -6.57 1.14
CA ALA A 154 3.12 -6.48 2.18
C ALA A 154 2.13 -5.37 1.87
N MET A 155 0.89 -5.56 2.31
CA MET A 155 -0.14 -4.54 2.40
C MET A 155 -0.45 -4.30 3.87
N ALA A 156 -0.34 -3.06 4.33
CA ALA A 156 -0.60 -2.68 5.71
C ALA A 156 -1.48 -1.43 5.78
N THR A 157 -2.26 -1.32 6.85
CA THR A 157 -3.08 -0.16 7.15
C THR A 157 -3.17 0.07 8.65
N LYS A 158 -3.35 1.32 9.06
CA LYS A 158 -3.80 1.67 10.41
C LYS A 158 -5.30 1.44 10.45
N PHE A 159 -5.70 0.24 10.88
CA PHE A 159 -7.06 -0.24 10.73
C PHE A 159 -7.98 0.41 11.77
N GLN A 160 -8.99 1.13 11.28
CA GLN A 160 -10.03 1.72 12.11
C GLN A 160 -11.38 1.41 11.47
N PRO A 161 -12.09 0.35 11.92
CA PRO A 161 -13.32 -0.09 11.26
C PRO A 161 -14.35 1.04 11.28
N THR A 162 -14.84 1.42 10.10
CA THR A 162 -15.97 2.35 9.94
C THR A 162 -17.31 1.64 9.99
N LEU A 163 -17.26 0.32 9.82
CA LEU A 163 -18.38 -0.59 9.90
C LEU A 163 -18.03 -1.71 10.87
N THR A 164 -18.94 -1.99 11.80
CA THR A 164 -18.87 -3.16 12.68
C THR A 164 -20.22 -3.86 12.72
N SER A 165 -20.25 -5.17 12.56
CA SER A 165 -21.45 -5.98 12.70
C SER A 165 -21.15 -7.30 13.40
N HIS A 166 -22.09 -7.77 14.20
CA HIS A 166 -22.15 -9.18 14.55
C HIS A 166 -22.71 -9.97 13.37
N VAL A 167 -22.13 -11.13 13.09
CA VAL A 167 -22.49 -12.01 11.98
C VAL A 167 -22.67 -13.43 12.52
N PRO A 168 -23.92 -13.92 12.66
CA PRO A 168 -24.18 -15.24 13.22
C PRO A 168 -23.51 -16.36 12.42
N CYS A 169 -23.52 -16.24 11.10
CA CYS A 169 -22.78 -17.09 10.19
C CYS A 169 -22.36 -16.29 8.94
N THR A 170 -21.21 -16.64 8.38
CA THR A 170 -20.75 -16.13 7.08
C THR A 170 -19.70 -17.09 6.52
N SER A 171 -19.48 -17.04 5.21
CA SER A 171 -18.53 -17.87 4.48
C SER A 171 -17.75 -17.01 3.49
N MET A 172 -16.69 -17.54 2.90
CA MET A 172 -15.94 -16.82 1.86
C MET A 172 -16.86 -16.30 0.74
N SER A 173 -17.80 -17.14 0.28
CA SER A 173 -18.73 -16.78 -0.80
C SER A 173 -19.81 -15.77 -0.40
N SER A 174 -20.23 -15.75 0.87
CA SER A 174 -21.27 -14.85 1.38
C SER A 174 -20.72 -13.60 2.08
N LEU A 175 -19.39 -13.48 2.22
CA LEU A 175 -18.76 -12.38 2.94
C LEU A 175 -19.07 -11.02 2.30
N PHE A 176 -19.09 -10.95 0.96
CA PHE A 176 -19.44 -9.71 0.27
C PHE A 176 -20.91 -9.32 0.48
N ASP A 177 -21.83 -10.29 0.41
CA ASP A 177 -23.25 -10.07 0.68
C ASP A 177 -23.48 -9.64 2.13
N THR A 178 -22.68 -10.16 3.06
CA THR A 178 -22.69 -9.76 4.48
C THR A 178 -22.29 -8.28 4.66
N LEU A 179 -21.43 -7.75 3.79
CA LEU A 179 -21.04 -6.33 3.76
C LEU A 179 -22.05 -5.45 3.00
N SER A 180 -22.86 -6.00 2.10
CA SER A 180 -23.76 -5.25 1.22
C SER A 180 -24.76 -4.30 1.91
N PRO A 181 -25.31 -4.58 3.11
CA PRO A 181 -26.29 -3.68 3.76
C PRO A 181 -25.72 -2.33 4.18
N VAL A 182 -24.39 -2.25 4.24
CA VAL A 182 -23.62 -1.19 4.91
C VAL A 182 -22.49 -0.66 4.01
N PHE A 183 -22.12 -1.44 3.01
CA PHE A 183 -21.28 -1.07 1.89
C PHE A 183 -22.01 -1.46 0.61
N PRO A 184 -22.77 -0.54 -0.03
CA PRO A 184 -23.49 -0.87 -1.25
C PRO A 184 -22.52 -1.39 -2.31
N GLY A 185 -22.93 -2.41 -3.06
CA GLY A 185 -22.13 -3.06 -4.10
C GLY A 185 -21.65 -2.11 -5.20
N GLU A 186 -20.75 -2.61 -6.06
CA GLU A 186 -20.17 -1.87 -7.22
C GLU A 186 -19.20 -0.74 -6.87
N GLN A 187 -18.44 -0.84 -5.79
CA GLN A 187 -17.45 0.19 -5.48
C GLN A 187 -16.07 -0.09 -6.09
N ASN A 188 -15.51 0.94 -6.71
CA ASN A 188 -14.16 0.95 -7.26
C ASN A 188 -13.10 1.32 -6.20
N VAL A 189 -13.32 0.96 -4.92
CA VAL A 189 -12.43 1.32 -3.81
C VAL A 189 -12.06 0.08 -3.00
N PHE A 190 -10.88 0.09 -2.38
CA PHE A 190 -10.45 -1.01 -1.53
C PHE A 190 -11.26 -1.08 -0.23
N LEU A 191 -11.34 -2.26 0.36
CA LEU A 191 -11.77 -2.46 1.75
C LEU A 191 -10.65 -3.12 2.54
N SER A 192 -10.55 -2.79 3.82
CA SER A 192 -9.84 -3.61 4.81
C SER A 192 -10.87 -4.30 5.69
N ILE A 193 -10.64 -5.57 6.00
CA ILE A 193 -11.62 -6.45 6.65
C ILE A 193 -10.94 -7.22 7.77
N ARG A 194 -11.57 -7.23 8.94
CA ARG A 194 -11.19 -8.01 10.11
C ARG A 194 -12.40 -8.85 10.52
N LEU A 195 -12.23 -10.16 10.63
CA LEU A 195 -13.26 -11.07 11.13
C LEU A 195 -12.70 -11.88 12.29
N VAL A 196 -13.16 -11.61 13.50
CA VAL A 196 -12.87 -12.44 14.68
C VAL A 196 -14.05 -13.40 14.84
N ALA A 197 -13.82 -14.71 14.77
CA ALA A 197 -14.92 -15.69 14.76
C ALA A 197 -14.50 -17.07 15.26
N SER A 198 -15.50 -17.93 15.47
CA SER A 198 -15.32 -19.38 15.53
C SER A 198 -15.48 -19.96 14.13
N PHE A 199 -14.45 -20.63 13.62
CA PHE A 199 -14.48 -21.26 12.30
C PHE A 199 -14.87 -22.72 12.45
N SER A 200 -16.06 -23.09 11.96
CA SER A 200 -16.44 -24.50 11.85
C SER A 200 -15.60 -25.21 10.79
N ARG A 201 -15.14 -24.47 9.78
CA ARG A 201 -14.09 -24.89 8.84
C ARG A 201 -13.28 -23.68 8.37
N VAL A 202 -11.96 -23.84 8.24
CA VAL A 202 -11.10 -22.90 7.51
C VAL A 202 -10.04 -23.66 6.75
N VAL A 203 -9.85 -23.28 5.49
CA VAL A 203 -8.83 -23.81 4.59
C VAL A 203 -7.86 -22.67 4.30
N PHE A 204 -6.59 -22.90 4.63
CA PHE A 204 -5.52 -21.96 4.35
C PHE A 204 -4.32 -22.69 3.76
N ARG A 205 -3.47 -21.93 3.08
CA ARG A 205 -2.21 -22.41 2.52
C ARG A 205 -1.02 -21.67 3.11
N VAL A 206 0.13 -22.31 3.01
CA VAL A 206 1.44 -21.71 3.27
C VAL A 206 2.36 -22.09 2.11
N ILE A 207 2.94 -21.09 1.46
CA ILE A 207 3.90 -21.29 0.38
C ILE A 207 5.32 -21.59 0.92
N PRO A 208 6.05 -22.56 0.35
CA PRO A 208 7.46 -22.78 0.69
C PRO A 208 8.37 -21.71 0.11
N ALA A 209 9.54 -21.55 0.72
CA ALA A 209 10.59 -20.70 0.19
C ALA A 209 11.02 -21.12 -1.23
N GLN A 210 11.46 -20.13 -2.01
CA GLN A 210 12.13 -20.35 -3.29
C GLN A 210 13.31 -21.31 -3.13
N SER A 211 13.35 -22.33 -3.99
CA SER A 211 14.49 -23.23 -4.11
C SER A 211 15.49 -22.78 -5.17
N ASN A 212 15.02 -21.97 -6.13
CA ASN A 212 15.83 -21.39 -7.19
C ASN A 212 15.58 -19.87 -7.30
N PRO A 213 16.58 -19.08 -7.73
CA PRO A 213 16.37 -17.66 -7.99
C PRO A 213 15.23 -17.42 -8.99
N ARG A 214 14.30 -16.51 -8.67
CA ARG A 214 13.13 -16.16 -9.48
C ARG A 214 12.19 -17.34 -9.79
N GLU A 215 12.12 -18.33 -8.90
CA GLU A 215 11.03 -19.32 -8.96
C GLU A 215 9.68 -18.61 -8.80
N THR A 216 8.78 -18.78 -9.77
CA THR A 216 7.54 -18.01 -9.84
C THR A 216 6.58 -18.40 -8.71
N LEU A 217 5.67 -17.47 -8.34
CA LEU A 217 4.65 -17.79 -7.34
C LEU A 217 3.76 -18.96 -7.78
N LEU A 218 3.49 -19.07 -9.08
CA LEU A 218 2.70 -20.19 -9.63
C LEU A 218 3.42 -21.54 -9.50
N ASP A 219 4.76 -21.56 -9.64
CA ASP A 219 5.53 -22.79 -9.44
C ASP A 219 5.59 -23.17 -7.96
N LEU A 220 5.76 -22.19 -7.08
CA LEU A 220 5.71 -22.41 -5.63
C LEU A 220 4.33 -22.90 -5.16
N ALA A 221 3.25 -22.36 -5.73
CA ALA A 221 1.88 -22.77 -5.41
C ALA A 221 1.61 -24.26 -5.72
N LYS A 222 2.37 -24.88 -6.63
CA LYS A 222 2.28 -26.34 -6.88
C LYS A 222 2.83 -27.18 -5.73
N ARG A 223 3.66 -26.58 -4.87
CA ARG A 223 4.33 -27.22 -3.72
C ARG A 223 3.86 -26.64 -2.38
N GLN A 224 2.81 -25.83 -2.39
CA GLN A 224 2.23 -25.24 -1.18
C GLN A 224 1.66 -26.32 -0.26
N GLU A 225 1.71 -26.06 1.04
CA GLU A 225 0.99 -26.87 2.00
C GLU A 225 -0.42 -26.28 2.18
N ILE A 226 -1.45 -27.10 1.96
CA ILE A 226 -2.85 -26.72 2.23
C ILE A 226 -3.29 -27.44 3.50
N ARG A 227 -3.84 -26.69 4.44
CA ARG A 227 -4.40 -27.22 5.69
C ARG A 227 -5.87 -26.88 5.80
N GLU A 228 -6.67 -27.88 6.13
CA GLU A 228 -8.05 -27.69 6.57
C GLU A 228 -8.11 -27.89 8.09
N CYS A 229 -8.64 -26.90 8.80
CA CYS A 229 -8.88 -26.96 10.23
C CYS A 229 -10.37 -26.80 10.52
N ARG A 230 -10.85 -27.41 11.60
CA ARG A 230 -12.25 -27.39 12.03
C ARG A 230 -12.36 -27.01 13.49
N HIS A 231 -13.41 -26.27 13.82
CA HIS A 231 -13.72 -25.84 15.18
C HIS A 231 -12.57 -25.10 15.87
N ILE A 232 -11.97 -24.14 15.17
CA ILE A 232 -10.92 -23.27 15.72
C ILE A 232 -11.43 -21.85 15.90
N GLN A 233 -10.84 -21.10 16.83
CA GLN A 233 -11.11 -19.67 16.97
C GLN A 233 -9.94 -18.86 16.43
N GLY A 234 -10.20 -17.75 15.76
CA GLY A 234 -9.13 -16.92 15.22
C GLY A 234 -9.60 -15.59 14.67
N THR A 235 -8.65 -14.89 14.06
CA THR A 235 -8.87 -13.63 13.37
C THR A 235 -8.45 -13.78 11.91
N LEU A 236 -9.35 -13.44 10.99
CA LEU A 236 -8.97 -13.13 9.61
C LEU A 236 -8.70 -11.64 9.49
N PHE A 237 -7.66 -11.28 8.76
CA PHE A 237 -7.46 -9.91 8.30
C PHE A 237 -7.03 -9.90 6.85
N GLY A 238 -7.45 -8.88 6.12
CA GLY A 238 -6.92 -8.60 4.80
C GLY A 238 -7.73 -7.58 4.05
N PHE A 239 -7.74 -7.69 2.73
CA PHE A 239 -8.25 -6.66 1.85
C PHE A 239 -9.21 -7.20 0.80
N TRP A 240 -10.18 -6.38 0.42
CA TRP A 240 -10.89 -6.52 -0.84
C TRP A 240 -10.32 -5.53 -1.84
N SER A 241 -9.88 -6.01 -3.00
CA SER A 241 -9.36 -5.14 -4.08
C SER A 241 -10.30 -5.11 -5.30
N PRO A 242 -10.59 -3.94 -5.88
CA PRO A 242 -11.33 -3.84 -7.13
C PRO A 242 -10.64 -4.57 -8.30
N LYS A 243 -11.41 -5.11 -9.25
CA LYS A 243 -10.85 -5.84 -10.41
C LYS A 243 -9.81 -5.06 -11.23
N TYR A 244 -9.97 -3.73 -11.35
CA TYR A 244 -9.04 -2.89 -12.12
C TYR A 244 -7.64 -2.78 -11.49
N THR A 245 -7.44 -3.27 -10.26
CA THR A 245 -6.15 -3.22 -9.56
C THR A 245 -5.31 -4.50 -9.76
N SER A 246 -5.72 -5.37 -10.67
CA SER A 246 -4.96 -6.57 -11.05
C SER A 246 -3.51 -6.21 -11.42
N GLY A 247 -2.56 -7.01 -10.93
CA GLY A 247 -1.12 -6.79 -11.07
C GLY A 247 -0.52 -5.87 -9.99
N LEU A 248 -1.29 -4.94 -9.43
CA LEU A 248 -0.87 -4.21 -8.21
C LEU A 248 -1.17 -5.04 -6.96
N SER A 249 -2.39 -5.56 -6.86
CA SER A 249 -2.91 -6.36 -5.73
C SER A 249 -3.71 -7.55 -6.25
N VAL A 250 -4.23 -8.38 -5.35
CA VAL A 250 -5.13 -9.51 -5.62
C VAL A 250 -6.57 -8.99 -5.74
N PRO A 251 -7.23 -9.08 -6.92
CA PRO A 251 -8.64 -8.79 -7.07
C PRO A 251 -9.53 -9.65 -6.15
N GLY A 252 -10.58 -9.08 -5.60
CA GLY A 252 -11.43 -9.78 -4.64
C GLY A 252 -10.81 -9.83 -3.24
N PHE A 253 -11.22 -10.82 -2.43
CA PHE A 253 -10.72 -10.98 -1.06
C PHE A 253 -9.36 -11.67 -1.04
N HIS A 254 -8.42 -11.05 -0.33
CA HIS A 254 -7.14 -11.62 0.03
C HIS A 254 -7.02 -11.52 1.56
N LEU A 255 -7.13 -12.66 2.24
CA LEU A 255 -7.26 -12.73 3.70
C LEU A 255 -6.22 -13.69 4.27
N HIS A 256 -5.60 -13.35 5.39
CA HIS A 256 -4.74 -14.24 6.15
C HIS A 256 -5.37 -14.53 7.52
N LEU A 257 -5.12 -15.73 8.04
CA LEU A 257 -5.60 -16.22 9.33
C LEU A 257 -4.52 -16.15 10.40
N LEU A 258 -4.91 -15.79 11.62
CA LEU A 258 -4.18 -16.06 12.86
C LEU A 258 -5.12 -16.75 13.87
N SER A 259 -4.79 -17.97 14.29
CA SER A 259 -5.55 -18.64 15.35
C SER A 259 -5.35 -17.96 16.72
N THR A 260 -6.34 -18.09 17.59
CA THR A 260 -6.35 -17.43 18.92
C THR A 260 -5.20 -17.90 19.82
N ASP A 261 -4.87 -19.19 19.75
CA ASP A 261 -3.74 -19.80 20.44
C ASP A 261 -2.38 -19.51 19.77
N ARG A 262 -2.38 -18.84 18.60
CA ARG A 262 -1.21 -18.45 17.82
C ARG A 262 -0.34 -19.66 17.43
N THR A 263 -0.99 -20.74 17.01
CA THR A 263 -0.32 -21.96 16.53
C THR A 263 -0.57 -22.24 15.05
N LEU A 264 -1.64 -21.67 14.48
CA LEU A 264 -2.09 -21.90 13.11
C LEU A 264 -2.36 -20.58 12.39
N GLY A 265 -2.16 -20.59 11.08
CA GLY A 265 -2.49 -19.48 10.20
C GLY A 265 -1.75 -19.56 8.87
N GLY A 266 -2.07 -18.62 7.99
CA GLY A 266 -1.63 -18.61 6.61
C GLY A 266 -2.63 -17.90 5.70
N HIS A 267 -2.42 -18.02 4.40
CA HIS A 267 -3.26 -17.41 3.38
C HIS A 267 -4.59 -18.19 3.24
N VAL A 268 -5.72 -17.53 3.48
CA VAL A 268 -7.04 -18.18 3.50
C VAL A 268 -7.59 -18.38 2.10
N MET A 269 -7.89 -19.63 1.78
CA MET A 269 -8.53 -20.01 0.51
C MET A 269 -10.04 -20.11 0.65
N ASP A 270 -10.54 -20.59 1.80
CA ASP A 270 -11.97 -20.78 2.05
C ASP A 270 -12.27 -20.88 3.56
N PHE A 271 -13.49 -20.55 3.98
CA PHE A 271 -13.90 -20.67 5.37
C PHE A 271 -15.42 -20.69 5.56
N ASP A 272 -15.84 -21.26 6.69
CA ASP A 272 -17.17 -21.18 7.27
C ASP A 272 -17.03 -20.68 8.72
N ALA A 273 -17.57 -19.50 8.99
CA ALA A 273 -17.47 -18.80 10.27
C ALA A 273 -18.82 -18.70 10.96
N GLU A 274 -18.80 -18.82 12.28
CA GLU A 274 -19.92 -18.74 13.20
C GLU A 274 -19.60 -17.74 14.31
N ASP A 275 -20.63 -17.04 14.80
CA ASP A 275 -20.53 -16.08 15.90
C ASP A 275 -19.40 -15.05 15.69
N GLY A 276 -19.38 -14.43 14.51
CA GLY A 276 -18.31 -13.54 14.09
C GLY A 276 -18.54 -12.08 14.47
N GLN A 277 -17.45 -11.39 14.81
CA GLN A 277 -17.37 -9.93 14.85
C GLN A 277 -16.67 -9.45 13.58
N LEU A 278 -17.45 -8.88 12.65
CA LEU A 278 -16.96 -8.30 11.41
C LEU A 278 -16.68 -6.82 11.61
N GLY A 279 -15.46 -6.40 11.30
CA GLY A 279 -15.06 -5.00 11.15
C GLY A 279 -14.60 -4.75 9.71
N ALA A 280 -15.04 -3.66 9.10
CA ALA A 280 -14.55 -3.25 7.80
C ALA A 280 -14.34 -1.73 7.71
N ALA A 281 -13.41 -1.31 6.87
CA ALA A 281 -13.19 0.09 6.56
C ALA A 281 -12.99 0.31 5.07
N VAL A 282 -13.63 1.38 4.56
CA VAL A 282 -13.48 1.84 3.19
C VAL A 282 -12.14 2.57 3.04
N VAL A 283 -11.31 2.11 2.11
CA VAL A 283 -9.99 2.67 1.86
C VAL A 283 -10.03 3.48 0.55
N ARG A 284 -9.80 4.78 0.67
CA ARG A 284 -9.75 5.71 -0.48
C ARG A 284 -8.34 6.21 -0.82
N ASN A 285 -7.39 5.94 0.06
CA ASN A 285 -5.99 6.31 -0.12
C ASN A 285 -5.16 5.03 -0.23
N TYR A 286 -4.39 4.93 -1.30
CA TYR A 286 -3.56 3.80 -1.60
C TYR A 286 -2.17 4.30 -2.02
N GLN A 287 -1.18 3.99 -1.20
CA GLN A 287 0.22 4.32 -1.43
C GLN A 287 0.99 3.04 -1.76
N VAL A 288 1.70 3.05 -2.89
CA VAL A 288 2.59 1.95 -3.29
C VAL A 288 4.02 2.46 -3.24
N GLU A 289 4.87 1.76 -2.50
CA GLU A 289 6.32 1.93 -2.52
C GLU A 289 6.94 0.86 -3.43
N LEU A 290 7.59 1.29 -4.50
CA LEU A 290 8.25 0.38 -5.43
C LEU A 290 9.68 0.07 -4.94
N PRO A 291 10.14 -1.18 -5.01
CA PRO A 291 11.51 -1.53 -4.66
C PRO A 291 12.52 -0.80 -5.56
N ASP A 292 13.64 -0.39 -4.97
CA ASP A 292 14.83 0.10 -5.69
C ASP A 292 15.94 -0.96 -5.74
N SER A 293 15.56 -2.24 -5.70
CA SER A 293 16.49 -3.36 -5.84
C SER A 293 16.89 -3.55 -7.31
N GLU A 294 18.05 -4.17 -7.54
CA GLU A 294 18.48 -4.55 -8.88
C GLU A 294 17.50 -5.55 -9.51
N GLU A 295 17.04 -6.53 -8.73
CA GLU A 295 16.07 -7.55 -9.17
C GLU A 295 14.79 -6.93 -9.74
N PHE A 296 14.26 -5.88 -9.11
CA PHE A 296 13.05 -5.17 -9.57
C PHE A 296 13.31 -4.30 -10.81
N ARG A 297 14.53 -3.75 -10.97
CA ARG A 297 14.87 -2.89 -12.13
C ARG A 297 15.16 -3.67 -13.41
N GLU A 298 15.72 -4.87 -13.29
CA GLU A 298 16.17 -5.66 -14.44
C GLU A 298 15.04 -6.40 -15.16
N ALA A 299 14.01 -6.80 -14.43
CA ALA A 299 12.93 -7.63 -14.96
C ALA A 299 11.78 -6.77 -15.51
N PRO A 300 11.42 -6.88 -16.80
CA PRO A 300 10.20 -6.26 -17.29
C PRO A 300 8.99 -6.99 -16.69
N LEU A 301 8.26 -6.31 -15.80
CA LEU A 301 7.01 -6.82 -15.26
C LEU A 301 5.92 -6.77 -16.33
N ASN A 302 5.34 -7.93 -16.62
CA ASN A 302 4.21 -8.02 -17.53
C ASN A 302 2.88 -7.94 -16.77
N CYS A 303 1.80 -7.57 -17.46
CA CYS A 303 0.47 -7.68 -16.88
C CYS A 303 0.19 -9.15 -16.55
N VAL A 304 0.05 -9.46 -15.26
CA VAL A 304 -0.35 -10.78 -14.79
C VAL A 304 -1.79 -11.04 -15.26
N LYS A 305 -2.03 -12.20 -15.88
CA LYS A 305 -3.41 -12.59 -16.19
C LYS A 305 -4.14 -12.91 -14.89
N GLU A 306 -5.34 -12.36 -14.72
CA GLU A 306 -6.18 -12.56 -13.52
C GLU A 306 -6.34 -14.05 -13.16
N GLN A 307 -6.42 -14.93 -14.15
CA GLN A 307 -6.53 -16.37 -13.92
C GLN A 307 -5.25 -17.00 -13.33
N GLU A 308 -4.07 -16.57 -13.79
CA GLU A 308 -2.78 -17.04 -13.25
C GLU A 308 -2.60 -16.56 -11.81
N LEU A 309 -3.03 -15.32 -11.53
CA LEU A 309 -3.08 -14.74 -10.20
C LEU A 309 -4.03 -15.52 -9.28
N HIS A 310 -5.29 -15.73 -9.67
CA HIS A 310 -6.26 -16.48 -8.85
C HIS A 310 -5.80 -17.92 -8.58
N THR A 311 -5.15 -18.55 -9.55
CA THR A 311 -4.56 -19.88 -9.37
C THR A 311 -3.45 -19.86 -8.33
N ALA A 312 -2.54 -18.87 -8.42
CA ALA A 312 -1.45 -18.72 -7.48
C ALA A 312 -1.93 -18.31 -6.08
N GLU A 313 -3.02 -17.55 -5.96
CA GLU A 313 -3.63 -17.11 -4.70
C GLU A 313 -4.75 -18.04 -4.20
N GLY A 314 -4.97 -19.19 -4.84
CA GLY A 314 -5.97 -20.15 -4.38
C GLY A 314 -7.42 -19.64 -4.40
N VAL A 315 -7.71 -18.56 -5.10
CA VAL A 315 -9.06 -17.99 -5.24
C VAL A 315 -9.87 -18.91 -6.16
N PRO A 316 -11.07 -19.36 -5.75
CA PRO A 316 -11.94 -20.15 -6.62
C PRO A 316 -12.26 -19.37 -7.90
N THR A 317 -11.95 -19.91 -9.06
CA THR A 317 -12.37 -19.30 -10.33
C THR A 317 -13.90 -19.41 -10.42
N SER A 318 -14.60 -18.29 -10.32
CA SER A 318 -16.03 -18.25 -10.64
C SER A 318 -16.22 -18.62 -12.12
N HIS A 319 -16.89 -19.75 -12.38
CA HIS A 319 -17.39 -20.12 -13.70
C HIS A 319 -18.62 -19.29 -14.07
#